data_AF-A0A3C1X7U7-F1
#
_entry.id   AF-A0A3C1X7U7-F1
#
_cell.length_a   1.000
_cell.length_b   1.000
_cell.length_c   1.000
_cell.angle_alpha   90.00
_cell.angle_beta   90.00
_cell.angle_gamma   90.00
#
_symmetry.space_group_name_H-M   'P 1'
#
loop_
_entity.id
_entity.type
_entity.pdbx_description
1 polymer ?
#
loop_
_entity_poly.entity_id
_entity_poly.type
_entity_poly.pdbx_seq_one_letter_code
_entity_poly.pdbx_strand_id
1 'polypeptide(L)'
;DSQVQRGELTAASAERLIGVVKAGQTGDQVQAITMLRYFTAMDGRESCLSALETCLTSTDSEVRAAAALALGDFTPLPETQLAKLKELAEKDASQDVRDAAAASLKRTETATGN
;
A
#
# COMPACT_ATOMS: atom_id res chain seq x y z
N ASP A 1 24.80 22.28 6.88
CA ASP A 1 25.18 20.87 7.10
C ASP A 1 24.46 20.20 8.29
N SER A 2 23.22 20.56 8.64
CA SER A 2 22.49 19.81 9.71
C SER A 2 20.97 19.81 9.56
N GLN A 3 20.45 20.20 8.39
CA GLN A 3 19.03 20.06 8.02
C GLN A 3 18.80 18.72 7.31
N VAL A 4 19.46 17.67 7.80
CA VAL A 4 19.22 16.29 7.38
C VAL A 4 17.81 15.94 7.84
N GLN A 5 16.83 16.24 6.99
CA GLN A 5 15.85 15.30 6.41
C GLN A 5 15.18 14.28 7.36
N ARG A 6 15.15 14.55 8.67
CA ARG A 6 14.52 13.70 9.67
C ARG A 6 13.09 14.13 10.03
N GLY A 7 12.60 15.24 9.47
CA GLY A 7 11.35 15.87 9.88
C GLY A 7 10.23 15.89 8.84
N GLU A 8 10.48 15.57 7.57
CA GLU A 8 9.46 15.76 6.54
C GLU A 8 8.90 14.44 6.03
N LEU A 9 8.25 13.69 6.92
CA LEU A 9 7.11 12.87 6.50
C LEU A 9 5.96 13.82 6.10
N THR A 10 6.19 14.64 5.06
CA THR A 10 5.22 15.62 4.54
C THR A 10 4.49 15.05 3.33
N ALA A 11 3.38 15.68 2.93
CA ALA A 11 2.61 15.28 1.75
C ALA A 11 3.50 15.23 0.48
N ALA A 12 4.47 16.14 0.36
CA ALA A 12 5.43 16.17 -0.75
C ALA A 12 6.34 14.92 -0.81
N SER A 13 6.65 14.31 0.33
CA SER A 13 7.38 13.04 0.38
C SER A 13 6.51 11.88 -0.08
N ALA A 14 5.25 11.84 0.34
CA ALA A 14 4.28 10.85 -0.14
C ALA A 14 4.05 10.98 -1.66
N GLU A 15 3.91 12.19 -2.19
CA GLU A 15 3.78 12.43 -3.64
C GLU A 15 4.99 11.95 -4.43
N ARG A 16 6.20 12.19 -3.92
CA ARG A 16 7.43 11.66 -4.55
C ARG A 16 7.43 10.14 -4.58
N LEU A 17 7.06 9.50 -3.46
CA LEU A 17 6.95 8.05 -3.39
C LEU A 17 5.89 7.54 -4.38
N ILE A 18 4.73 8.19 -4.49
CA ILE A 18 3.69 7.85 -5.48
C ILE A 18 4.25 7.94 -6.90
N GLY A 19 5.09 8.95 -7.20
CA GLY A 19 5.79 9.05 -8.48
C GLY A 19 6.69 7.84 -8.75
N VAL A 20 7.48 7.42 -7.76
CA VAL A 20 8.33 6.22 -7.85
C VAL A 20 7.48 4.95 -7.98
N VAL A 21 6.35 4.86 -7.30
CA VAL A 21 5.44 3.73 -7.41
C VAL A 21 4.86 3.60 -8.83
N LYS A 22 4.61 4.72 -9.53
CA LYS A 22 4.04 4.70 -10.89
C LYS A 22 5.07 4.52 -12.01
N ALA A 23 6.30 4.98 -11.80
CA ALA A 23 7.32 5.05 -12.87
C ALA A 23 8.65 4.35 -12.53
N GLY A 24 8.81 3.86 -11.31
CA GLY A 24 10.01 3.18 -10.83
C GLY A 24 10.08 1.71 -11.23
N GLN A 25 11.23 1.09 -11.00
CA GLN A 25 11.43 -0.35 -11.20
C GLN A 25 10.76 -1.16 -10.08
N THR A 26 10.52 -2.45 -10.28
CA THR A 26 9.86 -3.36 -9.31
C THR A 26 10.42 -3.21 -7.88
N GLY A 27 11.75 -3.16 -7.72
CA GLY A 27 12.39 -2.97 -6.41
C GLY A 27 12.10 -1.60 -5.77
N ASP A 28 12.18 -0.53 -6.56
CA ASP A 28 11.89 0.83 -6.10
C ASP A 28 10.40 1.00 -5.76
N GLN A 29 9.52 0.38 -6.55
CA GLN A 29 8.08 0.37 -6.32
C GLN A 29 7.76 -0.31 -4.99
N VAL A 30 8.28 -1.52 -4.75
CA VAL A 30 8.06 -2.28 -3.50
C VAL A 30 8.58 -1.49 -2.29
N GLN A 31 9.77 -0.90 -2.41
CA GLN A 31 10.33 -0.08 -1.35
C GLN A 31 9.45 1.14 -1.08
N ALA A 32 9.03 1.86 -2.13
CA ALA A 32 8.15 3.02 -2.03
C ALA A 32 6.78 2.68 -1.42
N ILE A 33 6.16 1.60 -1.85
CA ILE A 33 4.92 1.07 -1.29
C ILE A 33 5.07 0.77 0.20
N THR A 34 6.18 0.14 0.59
CA THR A 34 6.46 -0.17 1.99
C THR A 34 6.60 1.11 2.81
N MET A 35 7.23 2.15 2.26
CA MET A 35 7.36 3.44 2.91
C MET A 35 6.01 4.16 3.05
N LEU A 36 5.12 4.06 2.04
CA LEU A 36 3.78 4.68 2.08
C LEU A 36 2.95 4.23 3.30
N ARG A 37 3.21 3.03 3.84
CA ARG A 37 2.57 2.50 5.06
C ARG A 37 2.79 3.38 6.30
N TYR A 38 3.89 4.13 6.34
CA TYR A 38 4.18 5.05 7.44
C TYR A 38 3.43 6.39 7.31
N PHE A 39 2.79 6.63 6.16
CA PHE A 39 2.07 7.86 5.85
C PHE A 39 0.54 7.70 5.93
N THR A 40 0.06 6.67 6.62
CA THR A 40 -1.38 6.33 6.72
C THR A 40 -2.24 7.40 7.40
N ALA A 41 -1.64 8.26 8.23
CA ALA A 41 -2.32 9.34 8.96
C ALA A 41 -2.24 10.73 8.28
N MET A 42 -1.81 10.81 7.02
CA MET A 42 -1.66 12.09 6.30
C MET A 42 -2.89 12.47 5.48
N ASP A 43 -3.06 13.78 5.21
CA ASP A 43 -4.03 14.31 4.23
C ASP A 43 -3.88 13.69 2.82
N GLY A 44 -2.68 13.22 2.45
CA GLY A 44 -2.41 12.54 1.17
C GLY A 44 -2.88 11.08 1.09
N ARG A 45 -3.66 10.61 2.06
CA ARG A 45 -4.11 9.21 2.15
C ARG A 45 -4.83 8.72 0.89
N GLU A 46 -5.76 9.51 0.34
CA GLU A 46 -6.52 9.12 -0.85
C GLU A 46 -5.61 8.94 -2.08
N SER A 47 -4.60 9.81 -2.22
CA SER A 47 -3.60 9.68 -3.28
C SER A 47 -2.75 8.42 -3.12
N CYS A 48 -2.42 8.06 -1.87
CA CYS A 48 -1.72 6.81 -1.58
C CYS A 48 -2.58 5.60 -1.94
N LEU A 49 -3.86 5.59 -1.52
CA LEU A 49 -4.80 4.52 -1.84
C LEU A 49 -4.93 4.31 -3.36
N SER A 50 -5.10 5.39 -4.13
CA SER A 50 -5.19 5.32 -5.59
C SER A 50 -3.90 4.76 -6.24
N ALA A 51 -2.73 5.13 -5.71
CA ALA A 51 -1.46 4.59 -6.18
C ALA A 51 -1.33 3.08 -5.85
N LEU A 52 -1.72 2.67 -4.66
CA LEU A 52 -1.72 1.26 -4.24
C LEU A 52 -2.70 0.43 -5.08
N GLU A 53 -3.89 0.94 -5.38
CA GLU A 53 -4.86 0.27 -6.25
C GLU A 53 -4.31 -0.01 -7.66
N THR A 54 -3.49 0.91 -8.19
CA THR A 54 -2.80 0.70 -9.47
C THR A 54 -1.77 -0.43 -9.35
N CYS A 55 -1.07 -0.51 -8.22
CA CYS A 55 -0.07 -1.55 -7.97
C CYS A 55 -0.66 -2.93 -7.79
N LEU A 56 -1.90 -3.04 -7.28
CA LEU A 56 -2.63 -4.30 -7.22
C LEU A 56 -2.88 -4.92 -8.60
N THR A 57 -2.84 -4.12 -9.67
CA THR A 57 -2.95 -4.58 -11.06
C THR A 57 -1.61 -4.72 -11.78
N SER A 58 -0.49 -4.59 -11.04
CA SER A 58 0.84 -4.75 -11.62
C SER A 58 1.10 -6.19 -12.07
N THR A 59 1.89 -6.37 -13.11
CA THR A 59 2.31 -7.69 -13.59
C THR A 59 3.21 -8.41 -12.60
N ASP A 60 3.98 -7.64 -11.80
CA ASP A 60 4.89 -8.18 -10.79
C ASP A 60 4.16 -8.57 -9.52
N SER A 61 4.34 -9.82 -9.10
CA SER A 61 3.75 -10.36 -7.87
C SER A 61 4.26 -9.67 -6.61
N GLU A 62 5.54 -9.29 -6.55
CA GLU A 62 6.11 -8.58 -5.40
C GLU A 62 5.45 -7.21 -5.20
N VAL A 63 5.23 -6.46 -6.30
CA VAL A 63 4.55 -5.16 -6.26
C VAL A 63 3.11 -5.30 -5.81
N ARG A 64 2.38 -6.32 -6.31
CA ARG A 64 1.02 -6.62 -5.87
C ARG A 64 0.96 -6.97 -4.38
N ALA A 65 1.87 -7.83 -3.91
CA ALA A 65 1.91 -8.27 -2.51
C ALA A 65 2.23 -7.11 -1.56
N ALA A 66 3.23 -6.29 -1.91
CA ALA A 66 3.58 -5.10 -1.15
C ALA A 66 2.39 -4.13 -1.08
N ALA A 67 1.68 -3.93 -2.20
CA ALA A 67 0.53 -3.03 -2.25
C ALA A 67 -0.64 -3.55 -1.40
N ALA A 68 -0.92 -4.86 -1.46
CA ALA A 68 -1.94 -5.49 -0.64
C ALA A 68 -1.63 -5.35 0.86
N LEU A 69 -0.38 -5.61 1.28
CA LEU A 69 0.07 -5.36 2.66
C LEU A 69 -0.11 -3.91 3.06
N ALA A 70 0.31 -2.99 2.19
CA ALA A 70 0.25 -1.58 2.50
C ALA A 70 -1.17 -1.09 2.71
N LEU A 71 -2.11 -1.50 1.84
CA LEU A 71 -3.54 -1.19 1.99
C LEU A 71 -4.09 -1.62 3.36
N GLY A 72 -3.66 -2.77 3.89
CA GLY A 72 -4.08 -3.25 5.20
C GLY A 72 -3.75 -2.30 6.35
N ASP A 73 -2.70 -1.48 6.22
CA ASP A 73 -2.36 -0.46 7.22
C ASP A 73 -3.16 0.85 7.05
N PHE A 74 -3.80 1.07 5.90
CA PHE A 74 -4.70 2.19 5.67
C PHE A 74 -6.10 1.89 6.25
N THR A 75 -6.20 1.74 7.56
CA THR A 75 -7.50 1.58 8.25
C THR A 75 -8.14 2.93 8.58
N PRO A 76 -9.47 3.10 8.46
CA PRO A 76 -10.44 2.13 7.91
C PRO A 76 -10.42 2.10 6.37
N LEU A 77 -10.41 0.92 5.76
CA LEU A 77 -10.54 0.78 4.30
C LEU A 77 -12.02 0.84 3.89
N PRO A 78 -12.36 1.47 2.74
CA PRO A 78 -13.69 1.36 2.15
C PRO A 78 -13.94 -0.04 1.61
N GLU A 79 -15.23 -0.41 1.51
CA GLU A 79 -15.67 -1.74 1.06
C GLU A 79 -15.11 -2.12 -0.32
N THR A 80 -14.92 -1.16 -1.22
CA THR A 80 -14.32 -1.39 -2.55
C THR A 80 -12.90 -1.94 -2.47
N GLN A 81 -12.08 -1.41 -1.57
CA GLN A 81 -10.72 -1.92 -1.36
C GLN A 81 -10.70 -3.24 -0.60
N LEU A 82 -11.61 -3.44 0.36
CA LEU A 82 -11.77 -4.72 1.05
C LEU A 82 -12.17 -5.84 0.07
N ALA A 83 -13.13 -5.58 -0.82
CA ALA A 83 -13.54 -6.52 -1.84
C ALA A 83 -12.38 -6.90 -2.77
N LYS A 84 -11.54 -5.92 -3.15
CA LYS A 84 -10.38 -6.16 -4.01
C LYS A 84 -9.27 -6.94 -3.31
N LEU A 85 -9.00 -6.67 -2.04
CA LEU A 85 -8.09 -7.49 -1.23
C LEU A 85 -8.60 -8.93 -1.11
N LYS A 86 -9.91 -9.11 -0.90
CA LYS A 86 -10.52 -10.45 -0.85
C LYS A 86 -10.40 -11.19 -2.17
N GLU A 87 -10.64 -10.51 -3.29
CA GLU A 87 -10.43 -11.11 -4.60
C GLU A 87 -8.98 -11.54 -4.82
N LEU A 88 -8.01 -10.72 -4.45
CA LEU A 88 -6.59 -11.08 -4.55
C LEU A 88 -6.24 -12.27 -3.66
N ALA A 89 -6.74 -12.30 -2.43
CA ALA A 89 -6.53 -13.40 -1.49
C ALA A 89 -7.03 -14.76 -2.03
N GLU A 90 -8.09 -14.74 -2.84
CA GLU A 90 -8.72 -15.96 -3.37
C GLU A 90 -8.24 -16.32 -4.79
N LYS A 91 -8.00 -15.33 -5.64
CA LYS A 91 -7.79 -15.52 -7.09
C LYS A 91 -6.36 -15.21 -7.57
N ASP A 92 -5.50 -14.58 -6.78
CA ASP A 92 -4.14 -14.25 -7.25
C ASP A 92 -3.32 -15.53 -7.48
N ALA A 93 -2.55 -15.55 -8.57
CA ALA A 93 -1.68 -16.67 -8.93
C ALA A 93 -0.53 -16.84 -7.93
N SER A 94 -0.01 -15.74 -7.38
CA SER A 94 1.10 -15.76 -6.44
C SER A 94 0.63 -16.04 -5.02
N GLN A 95 1.30 -16.99 -4.35
CA GLN A 95 1.02 -17.28 -2.95
C GLN A 95 1.34 -16.09 -2.04
N ASP A 96 2.45 -15.39 -2.27
CA ASP A 96 2.84 -14.22 -1.48
C ASP A 96 1.78 -13.11 -1.53
N VAL A 97 1.14 -12.91 -2.68
CA VAL A 97 0.05 -11.92 -2.82
C VAL A 97 -1.18 -12.35 -2.05
N ARG A 98 -1.52 -13.65 -2.10
CA ARG A 98 -2.67 -14.18 -1.36
C ARG A 98 -2.48 -14.03 0.15
N ASP A 99 -1.31 -14.40 0.65
CA ASP A 99 -0.95 -14.29 2.07
C ASP A 99 -0.94 -12.82 2.53
N ALA A 100 -0.35 -11.93 1.73
CA ALA A 100 -0.37 -10.48 1.95
C ALA A 100 -1.79 -9.92 2.07
N ALA A 101 -2.65 -10.26 1.11
CA ALA A 101 -4.02 -9.77 1.08
C ALA A 101 -4.86 -10.32 2.25
N ALA A 102 -4.72 -11.61 2.57
CA ALA A 102 -5.38 -12.22 3.72
C ALA A 102 -4.93 -11.59 5.06
N ALA A 103 -3.64 -11.29 5.21
CA ALA A 103 -3.11 -10.61 6.38
C ALA A 103 -3.70 -9.19 6.54
N SER A 104 -3.82 -8.46 5.43
CA SER A 104 -4.44 -7.12 5.40
C SER A 104 -5.91 -7.15 5.76
N LEU A 105 -6.68 -8.11 5.21
CA LEU A 105 -8.09 -8.30 5.56
C LEU A 105 -8.26 -8.53 7.06
N LYS A 106 -7.48 -9.47 7.62
CA LYS A 106 -7.53 -9.76 9.05
C LYS A 106 -7.23 -8.52 9.90
N ARG A 107 -6.26 -7.68 9.50
CA ARG A 107 -5.94 -6.42 10.18
C ARG A 107 -7.12 -5.43 10.13
N THR A 108 -7.74 -5.29 8.96
CA THR A 108 -8.89 -4.39 8.78
C THR A 108 -10.12 -4.86 9.56
N GLU A 109 -10.37 -6.17 9.61
CA GLU A 109 -11.44 -6.77 10.42
C GLU A 109 -11.22 -6.51 11.91
N THR A 110 -9.98 -6.68 12.41
CA THR A 110 -9.66 -6.36 13.81
C THR A 110 -9.79 -4.88 14.15
N ALA A 111 -9.60 -3.98 13.18
CA ALA A 111 -9.74 -2.54 13.38
C ALA A 111 -11.21 -2.08 13.43
N THR A 112 -12.12 -2.80 12.78
CA THR A 112 -13.56 -2.49 12.77
C THR A 112 -14.34 -3.23 13.86
N GLY A 113 -13.77 -4.27 14.47
CA GLY A 113 -14.46 -5.19 15.39
C GLY A 113 -14.41 -4.85 16.89
N ASN A 114 -14.18 -3.59 17.30
CA ASN A 114 -14.07 -3.22 18.72
C ASN A 114 -14.93 -2.02 19.11
#